data_AF-A0A382PX46-F1
#
_entry.id   AF-A0A382PX46-F1
#
_cell.length_a   1.000
_cell.length_b   1.000
_cell.length_c   1.000
_cell.angle_alpha   90.00
_cell.angle_beta   90.00
_cell.angle_gamma   90.00
#
_symmetry.space_group_name_H-M   'P 1'
#
loop_
_entity.id
_entity.type
_entity.pdbx_description
1 polymer ?
#
loop_
_entity_poly.entity_id
_entity_poly.type
_entity_poly.pdbx_seq_one_letter_code
_entity_poly.pdbx_strand_id
1 'polypeptide(L)'
;MFSMPRLPLACLAVVLLLAKAHAVEVTLDQAVFTVPDGFTVERVAGPPLVDRPITASFDEQGRLYVADSSGSNDPVQKQLAEKPHRIVRLEDRDGDGQFDHSVVFADKMMFPEGTLWHNGSLYVAAPPSIWRLTDTDGDGVADEREEWFEGKTLTGCANDLHGPYLGRDGWVYWCKGAFAEQRYAAFRGGERVSSAAHIFRRHPSGGPHEPVMVGGMDNPVDVVFLPSGERFFTTTFFQYPAGGQRDGLVHAVYGGVYGKP
;
A
#
# COMPACT_ATOMS: atom_id res chain seq x y z
N MET A 1 -13.00 44.17 53.65
CA MET A 1 -11.90 43.98 52.68
C MET A 1 -11.46 42.52 52.79
N PHE A 2 -12.03 41.65 51.96
CA PHE A 2 -11.86 40.20 52.08
C PHE A 2 -10.57 39.75 51.38
N SER A 3 -9.72 39.05 52.13
CA SER A 3 -8.50 38.41 51.64
C SER A 3 -8.84 37.03 51.07
N MET A 4 -8.53 36.79 49.79
CA MET A 4 -8.56 35.46 49.18
C MET A 4 -7.16 34.83 49.29
N PRO A 5 -7.04 33.57 49.74
CA PRO A 5 -5.77 32.87 49.74
C PRO A 5 -5.45 32.39 48.32
N ARG A 6 -4.19 32.57 47.90
CA ARG A 6 -3.66 31.99 46.65
C ARG A 6 -3.37 30.51 46.90
N LEU A 7 -4.10 29.60 46.23
CA LEU A 7 -3.70 28.20 46.14
C LEU A 7 -2.47 28.07 45.22
N PRO A 8 -1.46 27.27 45.58
CA PRO A 8 -0.36 26.96 44.67
C PRO A 8 -0.85 25.98 43.59
N LEU A 9 -0.52 26.29 42.34
CA LEU A 9 -0.75 25.41 41.20
C LEU A 9 0.24 24.24 41.31
N ALA A 10 -0.22 23.08 41.79
CA ALA A 10 0.58 21.86 41.76
C ALA A 10 0.60 21.33 40.33
N CYS A 11 1.69 21.53 39.60
CA CYS A 11 1.95 20.86 38.34
C CYS A 11 2.08 19.36 38.59
N LEU A 12 1.04 18.59 38.26
CA LEU A 12 1.08 17.15 38.24
C LEU A 12 1.92 16.72 37.02
N ALA A 13 3.21 16.45 37.23
CA ALA A 13 4.04 15.81 36.23
C ALA A 13 3.56 14.36 36.07
N VAL A 14 2.78 14.08 35.04
CA VAL A 14 2.48 12.71 34.62
C VAL A 14 3.77 12.14 34.02
N VAL A 15 4.52 11.42 34.83
CA VAL A 15 5.59 10.56 34.35
C VAL A 15 4.90 9.37 33.66
N LEU A 16 4.81 9.42 32.34
CA LEU A 16 4.52 8.24 31.53
C LEU A 16 5.69 7.27 31.76
N LEU A 17 5.48 6.29 32.64
CA LEU A 17 6.27 5.07 32.66
C LEU A 17 6.04 4.38 31.31
N LEU A 18 6.90 4.68 30.33
CA LEU A 18 7.07 3.85 29.15
C LEU A 18 7.45 2.47 29.69
N ALA A 19 6.48 1.55 29.76
CA ALA A 19 6.78 0.14 29.88
C ALA A 19 7.79 -0.15 28.77
N LYS A 20 9.00 -0.57 29.14
CA LYS A 20 9.94 -1.07 28.14
C LYS A 20 9.22 -2.21 27.46
N ALA A 21 8.80 -2.02 26.21
CA ALA A 21 8.32 -3.13 25.40
C ALA A 21 9.43 -4.17 25.44
N HIS A 22 9.15 -5.28 26.09
CA HIS A 22 10.06 -6.42 26.03
C HIS A 22 10.00 -6.88 24.58
N ALA A 23 11.19 -7.12 24.01
CA ALA A 23 11.35 -7.46 22.62
C ALA A 23 12.25 -8.68 22.54
N VAL A 24 11.91 -9.59 21.63
CA VAL A 24 12.64 -10.82 21.37
C VAL A 24 13.37 -10.68 20.04
N GLU A 25 14.62 -11.12 20.00
CA GLU A 25 15.36 -11.27 18.76
C GLU A 25 15.05 -12.64 18.13
N VAL A 26 14.66 -12.64 16.86
CA VAL A 26 14.43 -13.82 16.04
C VAL A 26 15.40 -13.78 14.88
N THR A 27 16.21 -14.83 14.72
CA THR A 27 17.15 -14.94 13.60
C THR A 27 16.58 -15.89 12.56
N LEU A 28 16.40 -15.40 11.33
CA LEU A 28 16.07 -16.21 10.16
C LEU A 28 17.19 -16.08 9.14
N ASP A 29 17.85 -17.19 8.84
CA ASP A 29 19.09 -17.25 8.05
C ASP A 29 20.15 -16.27 8.56
N GLN A 30 20.38 -15.17 7.83
CA GLN A 30 21.37 -14.13 8.13
C GLN A 30 20.73 -12.85 8.70
N ALA A 31 19.41 -12.77 8.73
CA ALA A 31 18.67 -11.60 9.20
C ALA A 31 18.27 -11.75 10.67
N VAL A 32 18.50 -10.70 11.46
CA VAL A 32 18.06 -10.60 12.84
C VAL A 32 16.88 -9.64 12.89
N PHE A 33 15.73 -10.13 13.35
CA PHE A 33 14.52 -9.37 13.57
C PHE A 33 14.36 -9.11 15.07
N THR A 34 13.92 -7.92 15.44
CA THR A 34 13.51 -7.60 16.81
C THR A 34 12.01 -7.37 16.80
N VAL A 35 11.25 -8.23 17.48
CA VAL A 35 9.79 -8.14 17.55
C VAL A 35 9.30 -8.00 18.99
N PRO A 36 8.13 -7.38 19.23
CA PRO A 36 7.57 -7.30 20.58
C PRO A 36 7.32 -8.70 21.19
N ASP A 37 7.36 -8.80 22.51
CA ASP A 37 6.98 -10.02 23.22
C ASP A 37 5.60 -10.53 22.79
N GLY A 38 5.50 -11.85 22.58
CA GLY A 38 4.28 -12.51 22.10
C GLY A 38 4.14 -12.59 20.58
N PHE A 39 5.05 -11.98 19.82
CA PHE A 39 5.12 -12.13 18.37
C PHE A 39 6.18 -13.16 17.97
N THR A 40 5.91 -13.88 16.88
CA THR A 40 6.85 -14.78 16.21
C THR A 40 7.09 -14.29 14.78
N VAL A 41 8.24 -14.67 14.21
CA VAL A 41 8.55 -14.43 12.79
C VAL A 41 8.95 -15.78 12.20
N GLU A 42 8.26 -16.17 11.14
CA GLU A 42 8.44 -17.46 10.48
C GLU A 42 8.56 -17.25 8.97
N ARG A 43 9.35 -18.10 8.32
CA ARG A 43 9.36 -18.20 6.86
C ARG A 43 8.25 -19.16 6.45
N VAL A 44 7.24 -18.64 5.76
CA VAL A 44 6.10 -19.43 5.26
C VAL A 44 6.19 -19.71 3.75
N ALA A 45 7.05 -19.01 3.02
CA ALA A 45 7.28 -19.20 1.59
C ALA A 45 8.62 -18.58 1.15
N GLY A 46 9.13 -19.03 0.00
CA GLY A 46 10.34 -18.52 -0.66
C GLY A 46 10.58 -19.27 -1.98
N PRO A 47 11.74 -19.11 -2.62
CA PRO A 47 12.06 -19.88 -3.82
C PRO A 47 11.96 -21.39 -3.57
N PRO A 48 11.36 -22.18 -4.47
CA PRO A 48 10.89 -21.83 -5.81
C PRO A 48 9.41 -21.37 -5.90
N LEU A 49 8.70 -21.26 -4.77
CA LEU A 49 7.28 -20.89 -4.77
C LEU A 49 7.07 -19.42 -5.15
N VAL A 50 7.96 -18.55 -4.68
CA VAL A 50 8.01 -17.13 -5.02
C VAL A 50 9.47 -16.65 -4.94
N ASP A 51 9.95 -15.98 -5.99
CA ASP A 51 11.38 -15.67 -6.11
C ASP A 51 11.75 -14.32 -5.46
N ARG A 52 10.95 -13.29 -5.72
CA ARG A 52 11.17 -11.89 -5.31
C ARG A 52 9.83 -11.23 -4.96
N PRO A 53 9.24 -11.57 -3.80
CA PRO A 53 7.95 -11.03 -3.39
C PRO A 53 8.03 -9.50 -3.22
N ILE A 54 7.00 -8.78 -3.69
CA ILE A 54 6.87 -7.31 -3.54
C ILE A 54 5.74 -6.98 -2.56
N THR A 55 4.54 -7.51 -2.82
CA THR A 55 3.32 -7.28 -2.04
C THR A 55 2.44 -8.53 -2.11
N ALA A 56 1.54 -8.71 -1.15
CA ALA A 56 0.69 -9.88 -1.09
C ALA A 56 -0.70 -9.59 -0.50
N SER A 57 -1.69 -10.38 -0.91
CA SER A 57 -3.06 -10.31 -0.40
C SER A 57 -3.66 -11.70 -0.26
N PHE A 58 -4.34 -11.94 0.86
CA PHE A 58 -5.07 -13.18 1.11
C PHE A 58 -6.47 -13.12 0.52
N ASP A 59 -6.95 -14.23 0.00
CA ASP A 59 -8.37 -14.42 -0.24
C ASP A 59 -9.12 -15.02 0.95
N GLU A 60 -10.42 -15.22 0.80
CA GLU A 60 -11.27 -15.78 1.85
C GLU A 60 -11.04 -17.30 2.08
N GLN A 61 -10.26 -17.97 1.23
CA GLN A 61 -9.89 -19.38 1.36
C GLN A 61 -8.50 -19.57 1.99
N GLY A 62 -7.78 -18.48 2.31
CA GLY A 62 -6.43 -18.53 2.87
C GLY A 62 -5.32 -18.69 1.82
N ARG A 63 -5.65 -18.62 0.53
CA ARG A 63 -4.65 -18.61 -0.55
C ARG A 63 -3.99 -17.24 -0.60
N LEU A 64 -2.68 -17.20 -0.85
CA LEU A 64 -1.91 -15.95 -0.85
C LEU A 64 -1.52 -15.56 -2.26
N TYR A 65 -1.97 -14.40 -2.71
CA TYR A 65 -1.63 -13.83 -4.01
C TYR A 65 -0.46 -12.87 -3.87
N VAL A 66 0.68 -13.19 -4.48
CA VAL A 66 1.94 -12.48 -4.29
C VAL A 66 2.41 -11.89 -5.61
N ALA A 67 2.69 -10.58 -5.63
CA ALA A 67 3.42 -9.98 -6.74
C ALA A 67 4.88 -10.42 -6.69
N ASP A 68 5.36 -10.99 -7.79
CA ASP A 68 6.67 -11.61 -7.88
C ASP A 68 7.50 -10.93 -8.99
N SER A 69 8.61 -10.32 -8.58
CA SER A 69 9.47 -9.59 -9.50
C SER A 69 10.32 -10.52 -10.35
N SER A 70 10.41 -10.22 -11.65
CA SER A 70 11.38 -10.84 -12.56
C SER A 70 12.84 -10.55 -12.16
N GLY A 71 13.08 -9.52 -11.35
CA GLY A 71 14.41 -9.00 -11.06
C GLY A 71 15.00 -8.15 -12.19
N SER A 72 14.20 -7.79 -13.20
CA SER A 72 14.64 -6.87 -14.26
C SER A 72 14.96 -5.48 -13.70
N ASN A 73 16.07 -4.91 -14.16
CA ASN A 73 16.47 -3.52 -13.95
C ASN A 73 16.44 -2.73 -15.27
N ASP A 74 15.70 -3.22 -16.26
CA ASP A 74 15.58 -2.57 -17.57
C ASP A 74 14.88 -1.20 -17.46
N PRO A 75 15.07 -0.29 -18.43
CA PRO A 75 14.33 0.97 -18.46
C PRO A 75 12.81 0.76 -18.46
N VAL A 76 12.07 1.68 -17.83
CA VAL A 76 10.62 1.58 -17.63
C VAL A 76 9.85 1.38 -18.93
N GLN A 77 10.29 1.96 -20.06
CA GLN A 77 9.64 1.77 -21.36
C GLN A 77 9.76 0.34 -21.88
N LYS A 78 10.91 -0.32 -21.62
CA LYS A 78 11.11 -1.72 -21.99
C LYS A 78 10.28 -2.63 -21.10
N GLN A 79 10.26 -2.37 -19.80
CA GLN A 79 9.39 -3.10 -18.88
C GLN A 79 7.91 -2.92 -19.27
N LEU A 80 7.49 -1.73 -19.69
CA LEU A 80 6.12 -1.47 -20.17
C LEU A 80 5.74 -2.28 -21.40
N ALA A 81 6.70 -2.48 -22.31
CA ALA A 81 6.50 -3.30 -23.49
C ALA A 81 6.46 -4.81 -23.14
N GLU A 82 7.44 -5.28 -22.39
CA GLU A 82 7.67 -6.72 -22.15
C GLU A 82 6.83 -7.27 -20.99
N LYS A 83 6.49 -6.43 -20.02
CA LYS A 83 5.74 -6.74 -18.79
C LYS A 83 6.28 -7.99 -18.10
N PRO A 84 7.54 -7.96 -17.63
CA PRO A 84 8.24 -9.19 -17.28
C PRO A 84 7.79 -9.79 -15.92
N HIS A 85 6.96 -9.09 -15.15
CA HIS A 85 6.57 -9.50 -13.80
C HIS A 85 5.35 -10.42 -13.84
N ARG A 86 5.08 -11.06 -12.69
CA ARG A 86 3.93 -11.95 -12.52
C ARG A 86 3.30 -11.79 -11.15
N ILE A 87 2.09 -12.32 -11.03
CA ILE A 87 1.44 -12.65 -9.77
C ILE A 87 1.42 -14.16 -9.64
N VAL A 88 1.81 -14.67 -8.48
CA VAL A 88 1.67 -16.09 -8.12
C VAL A 88 0.58 -16.26 -7.06
N ARG A 89 -0.16 -17.36 -7.12
CA ARG A 89 -1.06 -17.81 -6.05
C ARG A 89 -0.37 -18.93 -5.30
N LEU A 90 -0.20 -18.76 -4.00
CA LEU A 90 0.36 -19.75 -3.10
C LEU A 90 -0.76 -20.45 -2.32
N GLU A 91 -0.62 -21.76 -2.14
CA GLU A 91 -1.53 -22.61 -1.39
C GLU A 91 -0.74 -23.46 -0.39
N ASP A 92 -1.28 -23.54 0.83
CA ASP A 92 -0.94 -24.54 1.83
C ASP A 92 -1.96 -25.68 1.66
N ARG A 93 -1.50 -26.83 1.15
CA ARG A 93 -2.37 -27.96 0.80
C ARG A 93 -2.46 -29.00 1.89
N ASP A 94 -1.52 -29.02 2.83
CA ASP A 94 -1.52 -29.95 3.95
C ASP A 94 -2.00 -29.33 5.27
N GLY A 95 -2.16 -28.00 5.31
CA GLY A 95 -2.75 -27.23 6.40
C GLY A 95 -1.79 -27.02 7.56
N ASP A 96 -0.48 -27.09 7.35
CA ASP A 96 0.55 -26.93 8.38
C ASP A 96 0.94 -25.46 8.66
N GLY A 97 0.42 -24.52 7.86
CA GLY A 97 0.73 -23.09 7.94
C GLY A 97 1.87 -22.65 7.03
N GLN A 98 2.48 -23.56 6.26
CA GLN A 98 3.50 -23.29 5.26
C GLN A 98 2.91 -23.50 3.86
N PHE A 99 3.19 -22.56 2.95
CA PHE A 99 2.78 -22.75 1.57
C PHE A 99 3.67 -23.81 0.91
N ASP A 100 3.06 -24.73 0.17
CA ASP A 100 3.75 -25.84 -0.51
C ASP A 100 3.49 -25.88 -2.03
N HIS A 101 2.54 -25.07 -2.51
CA HIS A 101 2.12 -25.05 -3.91
C HIS A 101 2.07 -23.62 -4.45
N SER A 102 2.46 -23.45 -5.72
CA SER A 102 2.48 -22.17 -6.41
C SER A 102 1.99 -22.33 -7.85
N VAL A 103 1.12 -21.43 -8.29
CA VAL A 103 0.67 -21.27 -9.68
C VAL A 103 0.88 -19.83 -10.10
N VAL A 104 1.28 -19.61 -11.36
CA VAL A 104 1.27 -18.27 -11.93
C VAL A 104 -0.16 -17.86 -12.19
N PHE A 105 -0.73 -17.10 -11.25
CA PHE A 105 -2.08 -16.57 -11.36
C PHE A 105 -2.22 -15.58 -12.51
N ALA A 106 -1.24 -14.67 -12.67
CA ALA A 106 -1.22 -13.75 -13.80
C ALA A 106 0.20 -13.44 -14.25
N ASP A 107 0.53 -13.75 -15.50
CA ASP A 107 1.77 -13.34 -16.16
C ASP A 107 1.66 -11.92 -16.75
N LYS A 108 2.70 -11.45 -17.45
CA LYS A 108 2.66 -10.22 -18.28
C LYS A 108 2.22 -8.98 -17.51
N MET A 109 2.75 -8.82 -16.30
CA MET A 109 2.48 -7.64 -15.47
C MET A 109 3.60 -6.61 -15.59
N MET A 110 3.20 -5.34 -15.61
CA MET A 110 4.11 -4.27 -15.23
C MET A 110 4.55 -4.42 -13.77
N PHE A 111 5.61 -3.72 -13.35
CA PHE A 111 6.13 -3.79 -11.99
C PHE A 111 5.01 -3.56 -10.97
N PRO A 112 4.53 -4.60 -10.25
CA PRO A 112 3.34 -4.45 -9.41
C PRO A 112 3.69 -3.79 -8.09
N GLU A 113 2.95 -2.77 -7.71
CA GLU A 113 3.19 -1.91 -6.54
C GLU A 113 2.06 -2.00 -5.50
N GLY A 114 1.18 -2.98 -5.63
CA GLY A 114 0.28 -3.42 -4.57
C GLY A 114 -0.77 -4.41 -5.07
N THR A 115 -1.35 -5.14 -4.12
CA THR A 115 -2.31 -6.21 -4.36
C THR A 115 -3.43 -6.13 -3.32
N LEU A 116 -4.67 -6.31 -3.78
CA LEU A 116 -5.86 -6.34 -2.93
C LEU A 116 -6.81 -7.40 -3.45
N TRP A 117 -7.01 -8.46 -2.67
CA TRP A 117 -8.12 -9.35 -2.91
C TRP A 117 -9.43 -8.69 -2.48
N HIS A 118 -10.44 -8.70 -3.35
CA HIS A 118 -11.75 -8.18 -3.02
C HIS A 118 -12.85 -8.80 -3.91
N ASN A 119 -13.83 -9.44 -3.28
CA ASN A 119 -15.05 -9.98 -3.92
C ASN A 119 -14.76 -10.90 -5.12
N GLY A 120 -13.85 -11.87 -4.95
CA GLY A 120 -13.54 -12.88 -5.96
C GLY A 120 -12.55 -12.43 -7.04
N SER A 121 -12.01 -11.22 -6.94
CA SER A 121 -10.97 -10.73 -7.85
C SER A 121 -9.77 -10.19 -7.09
N LEU A 122 -8.60 -10.31 -7.72
CA LEU A 122 -7.39 -9.62 -7.28
C LEU A 122 -7.25 -8.30 -8.03
N TYR A 123 -7.20 -7.20 -7.29
CA TYR A 123 -6.84 -5.89 -7.80
C TYR A 123 -5.34 -5.69 -7.67
N VAL A 124 -4.68 -5.24 -8.74
CA VAL A 124 -3.23 -5.09 -8.80
C VAL A 124 -2.88 -3.72 -9.37
N ALA A 125 -2.22 -2.87 -8.59
CA ALA A 125 -1.59 -1.69 -9.18
C ALA A 125 -0.30 -2.14 -9.87
N ALA A 126 -0.27 -2.01 -11.19
CA ALA A 126 0.89 -2.23 -12.02
C ALA A 126 0.95 -1.03 -12.99
N PRO A 127 1.65 0.05 -12.60
CA PRO A 127 1.73 1.30 -13.35
C PRO A 127 1.85 1.09 -14.87
N PRO A 128 1.03 1.78 -15.70
CA PRO A 128 0.17 2.92 -15.36
C PRO A 128 -1.25 2.56 -14.88
N SER A 129 -1.54 1.28 -14.60
CA SER A 129 -2.91 0.79 -14.47
C SER A 129 -3.17 0.09 -13.15
N ILE A 130 -4.43 0.06 -12.73
CA ILE A 130 -4.93 -0.90 -11.74
C ILE A 130 -5.74 -1.94 -12.48
N TRP A 131 -5.30 -3.19 -12.41
CA TRP A 131 -5.96 -4.34 -13.02
C TRP A 131 -6.93 -4.97 -12.03
N ARG A 132 -8.05 -5.50 -12.51
CA ARG A 132 -8.89 -6.47 -11.81
C ARG A 132 -8.76 -7.82 -12.52
N LEU A 133 -8.27 -8.81 -11.80
CA LEU A 133 -7.93 -10.14 -12.30
C LEU A 133 -8.85 -11.17 -11.63
N THR A 134 -9.54 -11.99 -12.42
CA THR A 134 -10.52 -12.97 -11.91
C THR A 134 -10.23 -14.35 -12.48
N ASP A 135 -10.17 -15.34 -11.60
CA ASP A 135 -10.20 -16.77 -11.93
C ASP A 135 -11.66 -17.21 -11.89
N THR A 136 -12.20 -17.61 -13.05
CA THR A 136 -13.64 -17.86 -13.24
C THR A 136 -14.00 -19.34 -13.16
N ASP A 137 -13.02 -20.24 -13.27
CA ASP A 137 -13.22 -21.69 -13.26
C ASP A 137 -12.55 -22.41 -12.07
N GLY A 138 -11.76 -21.69 -11.29
CA GLY A 138 -11.12 -22.15 -10.06
C GLY A 138 -9.78 -22.85 -10.27
N ASP A 139 -9.19 -22.82 -11.47
CA ASP A 139 -7.94 -23.52 -11.76
C ASP A 139 -6.69 -22.84 -11.18
N GLY A 140 -6.81 -21.58 -10.75
CA GLY A 140 -5.72 -20.77 -10.21
C GLY A 140 -5.00 -19.87 -11.17
N VAL A 141 -5.56 -19.66 -12.35
CA VAL A 141 -5.13 -18.69 -13.34
C VAL A 141 -6.23 -17.67 -13.55
N ALA A 142 -5.85 -16.40 -13.68
CA ALA A 142 -6.80 -15.34 -14.00
C ALA A 142 -7.23 -15.45 -15.47
N ASP A 143 -8.48 -15.85 -15.70
CA ASP A 143 -9.13 -15.88 -17.01
C ASP A 143 -9.47 -14.47 -17.51
N GLU A 144 -9.99 -13.64 -16.61
CA GLU A 144 -10.43 -12.28 -16.93
C GLU A 144 -9.40 -11.26 -16.44
N ARG A 145 -9.08 -10.32 -17.33
CA ARG A 145 -8.19 -9.20 -17.04
C ARG A 145 -8.84 -7.90 -17.48
N GLU A 146 -9.36 -7.16 -16.52
CA GLU A 146 -9.93 -5.84 -16.75
C GLU A 146 -8.94 -4.76 -16.32
N GLU A 147 -8.68 -3.79 -17.19
CA GLU A 147 -8.06 -2.53 -16.76
C GLU A 147 -9.10 -1.71 -15.99
N TRP A 148 -9.24 -2.02 -14.70
CA TRP A 148 -10.25 -1.42 -13.84
C TRP A 148 -10.07 0.10 -13.76
N PHE A 149 -8.83 0.57 -13.66
CA PHE A 149 -8.52 2.00 -13.66
C PHE A 149 -7.24 2.32 -14.43
N GLU A 150 -7.36 3.22 -15.41
CA GLU A 150 -6.24 3.77 -16.17
C GLU A 150 -5.63 4.95 -15.39
N GLY A 151 -4.67 4.66 -14.51
CA GLY A 151 -4.07 5.64 -13.60
C GLY A 151 -3.10 6.63 -14.26
N LYS A 152 -2.63 6.33 -15.49
CA LYS A 152 -1.77 7.19 -16.33
C LYS A 152 -0.51 7.72 -15.66
N THR A 153 -0.14 7.11 -14.54
CA THR A 153 0.98 7.51 -13.72
C THR A 153 2.04 6.44 -13.87
N LEU A 154 3.06 6.74 -14.67
CA LEU A 154 4.24 5.91 -14.83
C LEU A 154 5.44 6.83 -14.93
N THR A 155 6.35 6.74 -13.98
CA THR A 155 7.55 7.58 -13.92
C THR A 155 8.81 6.74 -14.07
N GLY A 156 9.96 7.40 -14.20
CA GLY A 156 11.26 6.71 -14.25
C GLY A 156 11.84 6.36 -12.88
N CYS A 157 11.16 6.74 -11.78
CA CYS A 157 11.70 6.63 -10.42
C CYS A 157 10.78 5.89 -9.43
N ALA A 158 9.75 5.18 -9.92
CA ALA A 158 8.76 4.48 -9.10
C ALA A 158 7.98 5.39 -8.13
N ASN A 159 7.86 6.69 -8.47
CA ASN A 159 6.90 7.60 -7.85
C ASN A 159 5.56 7.48 -8.58
N ASP A 160 5.02 6.27 -8.58
CA ASP A 160 4.04 5.86 -9.57
C ASP A 160 2.66 5.69 -8.92
N LEU A 161 2.21 4.44 -8.78
CA LEU A 161 0.85 4.09 -8.40
C LEU A 161 0.90 2.93 -7.39
N HIS A 162 0.74 3.24 -6.10
CA HIS A 162 0.80 2.25 -5.02
C HIS A 162 -0.59 1.88 -4.48
N GLY A 163 -0.72 0.65 -3.99
CA GLY A 163 -1.99 0.04 -3.57
C GLY A 163 -2.51 -0.98 -4.59
N PRO A 164 -3.82 -1.29 -4.62
CA PRO A 164 -4.91 -0.62 -3.93
C PRO A 164 -5.11 -1.06 -2.47
N TYR A 165 -5.92 -0.29 -1.74
CA TYR A 165 -6.29 -0.52 -0.35
C TYR A 165 -7.80 -0.42 -0.16
N LEU A 166 -8.42 -1.40 0.52
CA LEU A 166 -9.85 -1.36 0.81
C LEU A 166 -10.14 -0.50 2.04
N GLY A 167 -10.87 0.59 1.85
CA GLY A 167 -11.35 1.43 2.92
C GLY A 167 -12.53 0.83 3.68
N ARG A 168 -12.74 1.27 4.92
CA ARG A 168 -13.87 0.82 5.75
C ARG A 168 -15.24 1.26 5.25
N ASP A 169 -15.26 2.23 4.35
CA ASP A 169 -16.43 2.70 3.62
C ASP A 169 -16.76 1.86 2.38
N GLY A 170 -15.98 0.81 2.11
CA GLY A 170 -16.14 -0.07 0.95
C GLY A 170 -15.57 0.50 -0.36
N TRP A 171 -14.84 1.62 -0.30
CA TRP A 171 -14.17 2.21 -1.46
C TRP A 171 -12.75 1.68 -1.59
N VAL A 172 -12.24 1.63 -2.83
CA VAL A 172 -10.86 1.27 -3.12
C VAL A 172 -10.03 2.54 -3.23
N TYR A 173 -8.93 2.58 -2.48
CA TYR A 173 -8.00 3.70 -2.39
C TYR A 173 -6.67 3.32 -3.05
N TRP A 174 -5.95 4.32 -3.55
CA TRP A 174 -4.57 4.14 -4.02
C TRP A 174 -3.79 5.44 -3.87
N CYS A 175 -2.48 5.31 -3.81
CA CYS A 175 -1.55 6.40 -3.79
C CYS A 175 -1.06 6.69 -5.20
N LYS A 176 -0.91 7.98 -5.53
CA LYS A 176 -0.30 8.47 -6.76
C LYS A 176 0.88 9.36 -6.38
N GLY A 177 2.07 9.01 -6.84
CA GLY A 177 3.28 9.82 -6.66
C GLY A 177 3.22 11.16 -7.41
N ALA A 178 4.15 12.07 -7.15
CA ALA A 178 4.23 13.39 -7.78
C ALA A 178 4.71 13.31 -9.25
N PHE A 179 4.79 14.48 -9.91
CA PHE A 179 5.32 14.72 -11.26
C PHE A 179 4.40 14.35 -12.42
N ALA A 180 3.85 13.14 -12.47
CA ALA A 180 2.93 12.75 -13.55
C ALA A 180 1.62 13.57 -13.47
N GLU A 181 1.14 14.09 -14.60
CA GLU A 181 -0.13 14.82 -14.64
C GLU A 181 -1.30 13.85 -14.41
N GLN A 182 -2.24 14.24 -13.54
CA GLN A 182 -3.50 13.54 -13.35
C GLN A 182 -4.69 14.49 -13.53
N ARG A 183 -5.72 13.99 -14.20
CA ARG A 183 -7.00 14.67 -14.43
C ARG A 183 -8.12 14.02 -13.64
N TYR A 184 -8.89 14.82 -12.90
CA TYR A 184 -9.99 14.33 -12.08
C TYR A 184 -11.07 15.37 -11.87
N ALA A 185 -12.27 14.93 -11.51
CA ALA A 185 -13.39 15.81 -11.19
C ALA A 185 -13.14 16.56 -9.88
N ALA A 186 -13.27 17.88 -9.88
CA ALA A 186 -13.18 18.66 -8.66
C ALA A 186 -14.41 18.42 -7.77
N PHE A 187 -14.21 18.46 -6.44
CA PHE A 187 -15.31 18.34 -5.48
C PHE A 187 -16.45 19.36 -5.70
N ARG A 188 -16.14 20.56 -6.22
CA ARG A 188 -17.11 21.63 -6.51
C ARG A 188 -17.53 21.69 -7.99
N GLY A 189 -17.31 20.62 -8.76
CA GLY A 189 -17.55 20.58 -10.20
C GLY A 189 -16.40 21.13 -11.04
N GLY A 190 -16.37 20.72 -12.30
CA GLY A 190 -15.27 20.99 -13.24
C GLY A 190 -14.14 19.96 -13.15
N GLU A 191 -13.13 20.13 -13.99
CA GLU A 191 -11.92 19.30 -14.04
C GLU A 191 -10.78 19.97 -13.28
N ARG A 192 -9.94 19.15 -12.62
CA ARG A 192 -8.64 19.53 -12.12
C ARG A 192 -7.56 18.80 -12.87
N VAL A 193 -6.46 19.50 -13.08
CA VAL A 193 -5.22 18.97 -13.64
C VAL A 193 -4.14 19.23 -12.58
N SER A 194 -3.45 18.19 -12.13
CA SER A 194 -2.44 18.32 -11.09
C SER A 194 -1.34 17.29 -11.26
N SER A 195 -0.09 17.72 -11.07
CA SER A 195 1.08 16.84 -10.98
C SER A 195 1.49 16.55 -9.53
N ALA A 196 0.71 16.99 -8.54
CA ALA A 196 0.99 16.70 -7.13
C ALA A 196 0.84 15.20 -6.82
N ALA A 197 1.38 14.77 -5.69
CA ALA A 197 1.00 13.48 -5.10
C ALA A 197 -0.47 13.50 -4.63
N HIS A 198 -1.13 12.35 -4.62
CA HIS A 198 -2.51 12.22 -4.16
C HIS A 198 -2.73 10.88 -3.45
N ILE A 199 -3.73 10.82 -2.56
CA ILE A 199 -4.50 9.58 -2.37
C ILE A 199 -5.81 9.79 -3.12
N PHE A 200 -6.15 8.85 -3.99
CA PHE A 200 -7.45 8.80 -4.66
C PHE A 200 -8.29 7.66 -4.10
N ARG A 201 -9.59 7.73 -4.37
CA ARG A 201 -10.49 6.58 -4.19
C ARG A 201 -11.52 6.49 -5.30
N ARG A 202 -12.04 5.27 -5.51
CA ARG A 202 -13.13 4.96 -6.43
C ARG A 202 -13.93 3.77 -5.91
N HIS A 203 -15.22 3.73 -6.20
CA HIS A 203 -16.06 2.60 -5.83
C HIS A 203 -15.66 1.34 -6.63
N PRO A 204 -15.60 0.14 -6.03
CA PRO A 204 -15.19 -1.09 -6.73
C PRO A 204 -15.98 -1.39 -8.00
N SER A 205 -17.29 -1.06 -8.00
CA SER A 205 -18.16 -1.24 -9.18
C SER A 205 -17.91 -0.24 -10.32
N GLY A 206 -16.95 0.68 -10.17
CA GLY A 206 -16.58 1.68 -11.16
C GLY A 206 -17.06 3.10 -10.85
N GLY A 207 -17.21 3.92 -11.89
CA GLY A 207 -17.57 5.34 -11.77
C GLY A 207 -16.37 6.29 -11.70
N PRO A 208 -16.58 7.58 -11.40
CA PRO A 208 -15.50 8.55 -11.26
C PRO A 208 -14.64 8.25 -10.02
N HIS A 209 -13.37 8.65 -10.07
CA HIS A 209 -12.48 8.67 -8.92
C HIS A 209 -12.42 10.09 -8.33
N GLU A 210 -12.10 10.19 -7.05
CA GLU A 210 -12.00 11.47 -6.35
C GLU A 210 -10.76 11.55 -5.45
N PRO A 211 -10.17 12.74 -5.29
CA PRO A 211 -9.03 12.94 -4.40
C PRO A 211 -9.49 12.93 -2.95
N VAL A 212 -8.78 12.17 -2.13
CA VAL A 212 -8.89 12.19 -0.67
C VAL A 212 -7.95 13.24 -0.11
N MET A 213 -6.72 13.30 -0.60
CA MET A 213 -5.72 14.31 -0.23
C MET A 213 -4.87 14.70 -1.44
N VAL A 214 -4.26 15.88 -1.37
CA VAL A 214 -3.39 16.44 -2.43
C VAL A 214 -2.10 17.00 -1.84
N GLY A 215 -0.97 16.65 -2.44
CA GLY A 215 0.34 17.26 -2.20
C GLY A 215 0.98 16.89 -0.86
N GLY A 216 2.12 17.52 -0.55
CA GLY A 216 2.85 17.39 0.70
C GLY A 216 4.07 16.46 0.67
N MET A 217 4.26 15.72 -0.42
CA MET A 217 5.30 14.70 -0.56
C MET A 217 5.50 14.33 -2.03
N ASP A 218 6.54 13.54 -2.32
CA ASP A 218 6.75 13.01 -3.68
C ASP A 218 6.16 11.62 -3.88
N ASN A 219 6.23 10.72 -2.89
CA ASN A 219 5.75 9.36 -3.08
C ASN A 219 5.01 8.81 -1.86
N PRO A 220 3.68 8.96 -1.77
CA PRO A 220 2.88 8.22 -0.80
C PRO A 220 2.82 6.74 -1.23
N VAL A 221 2.99 5.81 -0.29
CA VAL A 221 3.11 4.38 -0.60
C VAL A 221 1.94 3.62 0.00
N ASP A 222 1.93 3.37 1.30
CA ASP A 222 0.89 2.54 1.95
C ASP A 222 -0.17 3.35 2.67
N VAL A 223 -1.42 2.86 2.64
CA VAL A 223 -2.56 3.42 3.38
C VAL A 223 -3.17 2.35 4.30
N VAL A 224 -3.39 2.72 5.56
CA VAL A 224 -4.09 1.89 6.54
C VAL A 224 -5.26 2.65 7.17
N PHE A 225 -6.27 1.89 7.61
CA PHE A 225 -7.52 2.44 8.13
C PHE A 225 -7.78 2.02 9.57
N LEU A 226 -7.87 3.00 10.48
CA LEU A 226 -8.32 2.75 11.85
C LEU A 226 -9.78 2.30 11.87
N PRO A 227 -10.24 1.59 12.93
CA PRO A 227 -11.65 1.22 13.11
C PRO A 227 -12.64 2.39 12.97
N SER A 228 -12.22 3.60 13.33
CA SER A 228 -12.97 4.86 13.16
C SER A 228 -13.13 5.31 11.70
N GLY A 229 -12.40 4.71 10.76
CA GLY A 229 -12.34 5.11 9.35
C GLY A 229 -11.25 6.14 9.04
N GLU A 230 -10.48 6.59 10.04
CA GLU A 230 -9.33 7.46 9.82
C GLU A 230 -8.25 6.76 9.00
N ARG A 231 -7.58 7.54 8.15
CA ARG A 231 -6.60 7.04 7.16
C ARG A 231 -5.21 7.52 7.52
N PHE A 232 -4.29 6.59 7.71
CA PHE A 232 -2.88 6.93 7.88
C PHE A 232 -2.11 6.37 6.70
N PHE A 233 -1.12 7.13 6.24
CA PHE A 233 -0.29 6.68 5.13
C PHE A 233 1.19 6.98 5.35
N THR A 234 2.03 6.15 4.74
CA THR A 234 3.48 6.35 4.70
C THR A 234 3.87 7.07 3.42
N THR A 235 4.94 7.85 3.47
CA THR A 235 5.45 8.53 2.29
C THR A 235 6.94 8.81 2.35
N THR A 236 7.56 8.88 1.18
CA THR A 236 8.92 9.38 1.02
C THR A 236 8.97 10.81 0.49
N PHE A 237 10.05 11.51 0.82
CA PHE A 237 10.27 12.93 0.50
C PHE A 237 9.16 13.85 1.02
N PHE A 238 8.71 13.60 2.25
CA PHE A 238 7.82 14.50 2.99
C PHE A 238 8.50 15.85 3.29
N GLN A 239 9.82 15.81 3.48
CA GLN A 239 10.66 16.99 3.64
C GLN A 239 11.95 16.84 2.84
N TYR A 240 12.69 17.95 2.68
CA TYR A 240 14.04 17.89 2.14
C TYR A 240 14.92 17.00 3.03
N PRO A 241 15.63 16.01 2.45
CA PRO A 241 16.49 15.13 3.22
C PRO A 241 17.52 15.91 4.04
N ALA A 242 17.42 15.83 5.36
CA ALA A 242 18.32 16.50 6.29
C ALA A 242 18.38 15.73 7.61
N GLY A 243 19.58 15.53 8.17
CA GLY A 243 19.75 14.88 9.47
C GLY A 243 19.17 13.45 9.55
N GLY A 244 19.15 12.71 8.44
CA GLY A 244 18.55 11.37 8.37
C GLY A 244 17.02 11.36 8.31
N GLN A 245 16.37 12.52 8.23
CA GLN A 245 14.92 12.66 8.12
C GLN A 245 14.52 13.00 6.69
N ARG A 246 13.54 12.28 6.16
CA ARG A 246 13.04 12.43 4.77
C ARG A 246 11.58 11.97 4.65
N ASP A 247 11.25 10.88 5.30
CA ASP A 247 9.99 10.15 5.15
C ASP A 247 9.01 10.51 6.28
N GLY A 248 7.73 10.18 6.09
CA GLY A 248 6.68 10.55 7.04
C GLY A 248 5.55 9.54 7.17
N LEU A 249 4.91 9.54 8.34
CA LEU A 249 3.61 8.93 8.60
C LEU A 249 2.60 10.06 8.78
N VAL A 250 1.55 10.08 7.96
CA VAL A 250 0.65 11.22 7.85
C VAL A 250 -0.81 10.78 7.99
N HIS A 251 -1.61 11.55 8.73
CA HIS A 251 -3.06 11.39 8.75
C HIS A 251 -3.67 12.05 7.51
N ALA A 252 -4.27 11.27 6.61
CA ALA A 252 -4.98 11.75 5.43
C ALA A 252 -6.41 12.21 5.79
N VAL A 253 -6.61 13.53 5.75
CA VAL A 253 -7.91 14.18 5.93
C VAL A 253 -8.58 14.33 4.56
N TYR A 254 -9.86 13.95 4.46
CA TYR A 254 -10.62 14.06 3.22
C TYR A 254 -10.72 15.53 2.76
N GLY A 255 -10.35 15.79 1.52
CA GLY A 255 -10.22 17.13 0.94
C GLY A 255 -8.98 17.90 1.41
N GLY A 256 -8.06 17.25 2.13
CA GLY A 256 -6.85 17.87 2.66
C GLY A 256 -5.87 18.26 1.55
N VAL A 257 -5.25 19.44 1.70
CA VAL A 257 -4.16 19.91 0.85
C VAL A 257 -2.95 20.13 1.73
N TYR A 258 -1.87 19.40 1.46
CA TYR A 258 -0.66 19.40 2.25
C TYR A 258 0.42 20.17 1.49
N GLY A 259 1.02 21.15 2.16
CA GLY A 259 2.16 21.88 1.62
C GLY A 259 3.42 21.02 1.69
N LYS A 260 4.22 21.06 0.64
CA LYS A 260 5.61 20.61 0.70
C LYS A 260 6.48 21.85 0.93
N PRO A 261 7.35 21.86 1.96
CA PRO A 261 8.26 22.97 2.21
C PRO A 261 9.26 23.14 1.05
#